data_AF-A0A2P7VL62-F1
#
_entry.id   AF-A0A2P7VL62-F1
#
_cell.length_a   1.000
_cell.length_b   1.000
_cell.length_c   1.000
_cell.angle_alpha   90.00
_cell.angle_beta   90.00
_cell.angle_gamma   90.00
#
_symmetry.space_group_name_H-M   'P 1'
#
loop_
_entity.id
_entity.type
_entity.pdbx_description
1 polymer ?
#
loop_
_entity_poly.entity_id
_entity_poly.type
_entity_poly.pdbx_seq_one_letter_code
_entity_poly.pdbx_strand_id
1 'polypeptide(L)'
;MKTKRFLFRLFLLIAIAAGVEWFVYANQQAQTEVVAEESHAHHAAPTLAVTHTLEKDDLQLKLAVTNFSFSLENMGKENKHGEGHVHLYLDGKKIAKVFESSYVLKDISAGKHEVKVELAHNNHESYGVAESFSIEVKP
;
A
#
# COMPACT_ATOMS: atom_id res chain seq x y z
N MET A 1 -21.07 -54.19 -42.98
CA MET A 1 -21.45 -53.75 -41.61
C MET A 1 -20.29 -53.20 -40.76
N LYS A 2 -19.11 -52.87 -41.31
CA LYS A 2 -17.96 -52.34 -40.54
C LYS A 2 -17.80 -50.80 -40.62
N THR A 3 -18.24 -50.17 -41.70
CA THR A 3 -18.14 -48.71 -41.93
C THR A 3 -19.06 -47.88 -41.03
N LYS A 4 -20.27 -48.37 -40.71
CA LYS A 4 -21.19 -47.69 -39.77
C LYS A 4 -20.68 -47.65 -38.33
N ARG A 5 -19.87 -48.66 -37.92
CA ARG A 5 -19.21 -48.70 -36.60
C ARG A 5 -18.01 -47.75 -36.50
N PHE A 6 -17.36 -47.49 -37.62
CA PHE A 6 -16.21 -46.57 -37.68
C PHE A 6 -16.67 -45.11 -37.62
N LEU A 7 -17.74 -44.78 -38.37
CA LEU A 7 -18.39 -43.46 -38.30
C LEU A 7 -18.92 -43.17 -36.90
N PHE A 8 -19.58 -44.14 -36.25
CA PHE A 8 -20.10 -43.96 -34.89
C PHE A 8 -18.99 -43.74 -33.85
N ARG A 9 -17.83 -44.40 -34.00
CA ARG A 9 -16.65 -44.19 -33.15
C ARG A 9 -15.98 -42.86 -33.40
N LEU A 10 -15.96 -42.38 -34.64
CA LEU A 10 -15.42 -41.07 -35.00
C LEU A 10 -16.29 -39.94 -34.43
N PHE A 11 -17.61 -40.04 -34.53
CA PHE A 11 -18.53 -39.07 -33.89
C PHE A 11 -18.47 -39.09 -32.36
N LEU A 12 -18.31 -40.27 -31.75
CA LEU A 12 -18.14 -40.39 -30.30
C LEU A 12 -16.85 -39.73 -29.79
N LEU A 13 -15.73 -39.87 -30.52
CA LEU A 13 -14.46 -39.25 -30.15
C LEU A 13 -14.49 -37.73 -30.31
N ILE A 14 -15.15 -37.21 -31.34
CA ILE A 14 -15.34 -35.76 -31.54
C ILE A 14 -16.20 -35.18 -30.41
N ALA A 15 -17.27 -35.88 -30.00
CA ALA A 15 -18.13 -35.43 -28.91
C ALA A 15 -17.41 -35.41 -27.55
N ILE A 16 -16.54 -36.40 -27.28
CA ILE A 16 -15.73 -36.43 -26.05
C ILE A 16 -14.70 -35.29 -26.06
N ALA A 17 -14.00 -35.06 -27.18
CA ALA A 17 -13.04 -33.97 -27.30
C ALA A 17 -13.72 -32.59 -27.10
N ALA A 18 -14.88 -32.38 -27.73
CA ALA A 18 -15.67 -31.15 -27.53
C ALA A 18 -16.18 -30.98 -26.09
N GLY A 19 -16.54 -32.09 -25.42
CA GLY A 19 -16.94 -32.07 -24.01
C GLY A 19 -15.79 -31.74 -23.06
N VAL A 20 -14.59 -32.25 -23.33
CA VAL A 20 -13.37 -31.95 -22.55
C VAL A 20 -12.94 -30.51 -22.77
N GLU A 21 -12.92 -30.03 -24.02
CA GLU A 21 -12.64 -28.64 -24.36
C GLU A 21 -13.65 -27.70 -23.70
N TRP A 22 -14.96 -28.01 -23.76
CA TRP A 22 -16.00 -27.25 -23.06
C TRP A 22 -15.78 -27.24 -21.54
N PHE A 23 -15.43 -28.38 -20.95
CA PHE A 23 -15.20 -28.49 -19.51
C PHE A 23 -13.96 -27.70 -19.07
N VAL A 24 -12.89 -27.72 -19.87
CA VAL A 24 -11.68 -26.92 -19.63
C VAL A 24 -11.99 -25.42 -19.78
N TYR A 25 -12.74 -25.02 -20.82
CA TYR A 25 -13.19 -23.64 -21.02
C TYR A 25 -14.09 -23.15 -19.88
N ALA A 26 -15.05 -23.98 -19.44
CA ALA A 26 -15.97 -23.65 -18.36
C ALA A 26 -15.25 -23.52 -17.00
N ASN A 27 -14.25 -24.37 -16.72
CA ASN A 27 -13.44 -24.22 -15.51
C ASN A 27 -12.54 -22.98 -15.54
N GLN A 28 -12.07 -22.55 -16.73
CA GLN A 28 -11.25 -21.35 -16.85
C GLN A 28 -12.04 -20.06 -16.59
N GLN A 29 -13.33 -20.01 -16.93
CA GLN A 29 -14.21 -18.91 -16.52
C GLN A 29 -14.41 -18.87 -15.01
N ALA A 30 -14.59 -20.01 -14.34
CA ALA A 30 -14.76 -20.07 -12.89
C ALA A 30 -13.53 -19.59 -12.10
N GLN A 31 -12.34 -19.58 -12.71
CA GLN A 31 -11.09 -19.18 -12.06
C GLN A 31 -10.66 -17.73 -12.40
N THR A 32 -11.35 -17.06 -13.33
CA THR A 32 -11.08 -15.65 -13.69
C THR A 32 -12.05 -14.67 -13.01
N GLU A 33 -13.12 -15.17 -12.38
CA GLU A 33 -14.17 -14.38 -11.71
C GLU A 33 -14.02 -14.32 -10.17
N VAL A 34 -12.83 -14.61 -9.64
CA VAL A 34 -12.48 -14.43 -8.21
C VAL A 34 -11.45 -13.31 -7.99
N VAL A 35 -11.22 -12.46 -8.99
CA VAL A 35 -10.44 -11.23 -8.84
C VAL A 35 -11.38 -10.04 -8.96
N ALA A 36 -11.41 -9.21 -7.92
CA ALA A 36 -12.13 -7.95 -7.78
C ALA A 36 -13.61 -8.00 -7.34
N GLU A 37 -13.88 -8.72 -6.25
CA GLU A 37 -14.76 -8.16 -5.20
C GLU A 37 -13.92 -7.99 -3.93
N GLU A 38 -12.92 -7.09 -3.96
CA GLU A 38 -12.62 -6.34 -2.74
C GLU A 38 -13.77 -5.35 -2.58
N SER A 39 -14.45 -5.44 -1.44
CA SER A 39 -15.54 -4.55 -1.09
C SER A 39 -15.14 -3.10 -1.35
N HIS A 40 -15.84 -2.43 -2.26
CA HIS A 40 -15.96 -0.98 -2.26
C HIS A 40 -16.73 -0.53 -1.00
N ALA A 41 -16.19 -0.82 0.19
CA ALA A 41 -16.26 0.15 1.25
C ALA A 41 -15.49 1.35 0.70
N HIS A 42 -16.13 2.51 0.62
CA HIS A 42 -15.40 3.76 0.45
C HIS A 42 -14.52 3.92 1.70
N HIS A 43 -13.35 3.31 1.71
CA HIS A 43 -12.41 3.46 2.80
C HIS A 43 -12.01 4.93 2.83
N ALA A 44 -12.30 5.58 3.95
CA ALA A 44 -12.02 7.00 4.11
C ALA A 44 -10.52 7.27 3.90
N ALA A 45 -10.20 8.42 3.28
CA ALA A 45 -8.83 8.80 3.02
C ALA A 45 -8.07 8.98 4.34
N PRO A 46 -6.80 8.55 4.42
CA PRO A 46 -5.92 8.87 5.53
C PRO A 46 -5.80 10.38 5.71
N THR A 47 -5.71 10.83 6.96
CA THR A 47 -5.35 12.23 7.28
C THR A 47 -4.16 12.28 8.21
N LEU A 48 -3.45 13.40 8.18
CA LEU A 48 -2.32 13.70 9.05
C LEU A 48 -2.49 15.12 9.58
N ALA A 49 -2.27 15.29 10.87
CA ALA A 49 -2.03 16.57 11.52
C ALA A 49 -0.76 16.48 12.37
N VAL A 50 0.14 17.46 12.24
CA VAL A 50 1.42 17.48 12.95
C VAL A 50 1.44 18.61 13.98
N THR A 51 1.74 18.27 15.22
CA THR A 51 2.11 19.26 16.23
C THR A 51 3.56 19.04 16.62
N HIS A 52 4.28 20.13 16.91
CA HIS A 52 5.69 20.07 17.20
C HIS A 52 6.10 21.05 18.30
N THR A 53 7.17 20.69 19.01
CA THR A 53 7.87 21.56 19.96
C THR A 53 9.36 21.43 19.72
N LEU A 54 10.06 22.56 19.65
CA LEU A 54 11.52 22.59 19.58
C LEU A 54 12.09 22.90 20.96
N GLU A 55 12.86 21.98 21.52
CA GLU A 55 13.58 22.15 22.80
C GLU A 55 15.08 22.13 22.53
N LYS A 56 15.71 23.31 22.56
CA LYS A 56 17.11 23.51 22.12
C LYS A 56 17.28 23.10 20.65
N ASP A 57 17.88 21.93 20.42
CA ASP A 57 18.18 21.29 19.15
C ASP A 57 17.41 19.98 18.92
N ASP A 58 16.50 19.62 19.85
CA ASP A 58 15.62 18.46 19.74
C ASP A 58 14.21 18.88 19.31
N LEU A 59 13.75 18.37 18.16
CA LEU A 59 12.40 18.56 17.65
C LEU A 59 11.51 17.38 18.05
N GLN A 60 10.55 17.64 18.94
CA GLN A 60 9.51 16.69 19.30
C GLN A 60 8.34 16.83 18.33
N LEU A 61 7.89 15.70 17.77
CA LEU A 61 6.76 15.59 16.86
C LEU A 61 5.67 14.73 17.49
N LYS A 62 4.41 15.17 17.37
CA LYS A 62 3.23 14.35 17.61
C LYS A 62 2.36 14.33 16.36
N LEU A 63 2.04 13.12 15.92
CA LEU A 63 1.35 12.82 14.67
C LEU A 63 -0.06 12.33 15.00
N ALA A 64 -1.05 13.17 14.72
CA ALA A 64 -2.45 12.78 14.79
C ALA A 64 -2.89 12.29 13.41
N VAL A 65 -3.23 11.01 13.31
CA VAL A 65 -3.65 10.38 12.06
C VAL A 65 -5.06 9.83 12.18
N THR A 66 -5.81 9.84 11.08
CA THR A 66 -7.11 9.15 10.98
C THR A 66 -7.13 8.25 9.76
N ASN A 67 -7.89 7.15 9.82
CA ASN A 67 -7.94 6.12 8.77
C ASN A 67 -6.54 5.60 8.38
N PHE A 68 -5.61 5.61 9.33
CA PHE A 68 -4.22 5.20 9.13
C PHE A 68 -3.72 4.46 10.36
N SER A 69 -3.02 3.35 10.13
CA SER A 69 -2.38 2.50 11.12
C SER A 69 -0.90 2.38 10.76
N PHE A 70 -0.03 2.67 11.72
CA PHE A 70 1.40 2.42 11.56
C PHE A 70 1.65 0.91 11.52
N SER A 71 2.41 0.43 10.53
CA SER A 71 2.76 -0.99 10.41
C SER A 71 4.24 -1.16 10.08
N LEU A 72 5.04 -1.42 11.11
CA LEU A 72 6.44 -1.83 10.94
C LEU A 72 6.51 -3.24 10.34
N GLU A 73 5.59 -4.14 10.73
CA GLU A 73 5.64 -5.53 10.27
C GLU A 73 5.34 -5.71 8.78
N ASN A 74 4.65 -4.74 8.15
CA ASN A 74 4.30 -4.77 6.73
C ASN A 74 5.20 -3.88 5.87
N MET A 75 6.22 -3.22 6.44
CA MET A 75 7.16 -2.40 5.67
C MET A 75 7.84 -3.23 4.56
N GLY A 76 7.81 -2.71 3.33
CA GLY A 76 8.37 -3.34 2.13
C GLY A 76 7.53 -4.45 1.52
N LYS A 77 6.32 -4.69 2.05
CA LYS A 77 5.36 -5.67 1.52
C LYS A 77 4.28 -4.98 0.69
N GLU A 78 3.31 -5.79 0.24
CA GLU A 78 2.11 -5.33 -0.47
C GLU A 78 1.37 -4.22 0.30
N ASN A 79 0.81 -3.27 -0.44
CA ASN A 79 0.06 -2.18 0.14
C ASN A 79 -1.27 -2.65 0.68
N LYS A 80 -1.64 -2.11 1.85
CA LYS A 80 -2.99 -2.23 2.42
C LYS A 80 -3.50 -0.83 2.70
N HIS A 81 -4.74 -0.57 2.34
CA HIS A 81 -5.33 0.77 2.51
C HIS A 81 -5.27 1.22 3.97
N GLY A 82 -4.74 2.42 4.20
CA GLY A 82 -4.62 2.97 5.55
C GLY A 82 -3.54 2.30 6.38
N GLU A 83 -2.62 1.53 5.81
CA GLU A 83 -1.44 1.01 6.51
C GLU A 83 -0.15 1.60 5.93
N GLY A 84 0.85 1.77 6.79
CA GLY A 84 2.20 2.11 6.37
C GLY A 84 3.02 2.80 7.46
N HIS A 85 3.77 3.81 7.08
CA HIS A 85 4.64 4.56 8.00
C HIS A 85 4.80 6.01 7.54
N VAL A 86 5.50 6.81 8.33
CA VAL A 86 5.78 8.21 8.01
C VAL A 86 7.19 8.36 7.46
N HIS A 87 7.35 9.12 6.38
CA HIS A 87 8.64 9.64 5.95
C HIS A 87 8.86 11.03 6.54
N LEU A 88 9.97 11.20 7.27
CA LEU A 88 10.39 12.48 7.81
C LEU A 88 11.55 13.04 6.98
N TYR A 89 11.44 14.30 6.59
CA TYR A 89 12.44 15.03 5.83
C TYR A 89 12.89 16.27 6.59
N LEU A 90 14.18 16.58 6.46
CA LEU A 90 14.80 17.84 6.90
C LEU A 90 15.52 18.42 5.69
N ASP A 91 15.19 19.65 5.30
CA ASP A 91 15.75 20.36 4.13
C ASP A 91 15.71 19.54 2.84
N GLY A 92 14.55 18.91 2.59
CA GLY A 92 14.33 18.05 1.42
C GLY A 92 15.01 16.67 1.48
N LYS A 93 15.86 16.41 2.47
CA LYS A 93 16.50 15.09 2.66
C LYS A 93 15.67 14.22 3.59
N LYS A 94 15.33 13.00 3.15
CA LYS A 94 14.69 12.00 4.02
C LYS A 94 15.67 11.57 5.10
N ILE A 95 15.29 11.76 6.37
CA ILE A 95 16.15 11.49 7.54
C ILE A 95 15.63 10.34 8.39
N ALA A 96 14.32 10.05 8.38
CA ALA A 96 13.77 8.97 9.19
C ALA A 96 12.51 8.34 8.56
N LYS A 97 12.23 7.12 9.03
CA LYS A 97 10.95 6.43 8.87
C LYS A 97 10.36 6.28 10.27
N VAL A 98 9.12 6.74 10.48
CA VAL A 98 8.47 6.78 11.79
C VAL A 98 7.26 5.85 11.78
N PHE A 99 7.17 4.97 12.78
CA PHE A 99 6.15 3.92 12.90
C PHE A 99 5.27 4.10 14.15
N GLU A 100 5.30 5.29 14.75
CA GLU A 100 4.57 5.63 15.97
C GLU A 100 4.01 7.05 15.87
N SER A 101 3.06 7.39 16.75
CA SER A 101 2.44 8.72 16.79
C SER A 101 3.30 9.80 17.44
N SER A 102 4.47 9.44 17.99
CA SER A 102 5.42 10.38 18.59
C SER A 102 6.82 10.09 18.10
N TYR A 103 7.61 11.14 17.84
CA TYR A 103 9.00 11.00 17.41
C TYR A 103 9.83 12.19 17.87
N VAL A 104 11.10 11.97 18.19
CA VAL A 104 12.04 13.05 18.52
C VAL A 104 13.20 13.00 17.55
N LEU A 105 13.35 14.08 16.77
CA LEU A 105 14.53 14.30 15.95
C LEU A 105 15.54 15.09 16.77
N LYS A 106 16.70 14.50 17.03
CA LYS A 106 17.72 15.07 17.90
C LYS A 106 18.84 15.75 17.15
N ASP A 107 19.56 16.62 17.86
CA ASP A 107 20.84 17.19 17.44
C ASP A 107 20.74 17.91 16.07
N ILE A 108 19.64 18.65 15.85
CA ILE A 108 19.46 19.44 14.62
C ILE A 108 20.48 20.60 14.66
N SER A 109 21.20 20.78 13.56
CA SER A 109 22.17 21.88 13.44
C SER A 109 21.52 23.24 13.67
N ALA A 110 22.28 24.21 14.20
CA ALA A 110 21.81 25.58 14.30
C ALA A 110 21.48 26.17 12.91
N GLY A 111 20.39 26.91 12.83
CA GLY A 111 19.93 27.52 11.58
C GLY A 111 18.43 27.33 11.32
N LYS A 112 18.00 27.78 10.14
CA LYS A 112 16.63 27.59 9.65
C LYS A 112 16.54 26.29 8.89
N HIS A 113 15.51 25.52 9.21
CA HIS A 113 15.26 24.23 8.58
C HIS A 113 13.81 24.12 8.10
N GLU A 114 13.62 23.42 6.99
CA GLU A 114 12.30 22.98 6.53
C GLU A 114 12.09 21.52 6.95
N VAL A 115 11.00 21.26 7.67
CA VAL A 115 10.59 19.91 8.06
C VAL A 115 9.38 19.52 7.21
N LYS A 116 9.44 18.32 6.61
CA LYS A 116 8.28 17.69 5.96
C LYS A 116 7.99 16.34 6.57
N VAL A 117 6.72 16.10 6.88
CA VAL A 117 6.18 14.84 7.40
C VAL A 117 5.16 14.31 6.40
N GLU A 118 5.37 13.11 5.89
CA GLU A 118 4.53 12.51 4.83
C GLU A 118 4.09 11.11 5.21
N LEU A 119 2.80 10.78 5.01
CA LEU A 119 2.32 9.42 5.10
C LEU A 119 2.79 8.63 3.87
N ALA A 120 3.35 7.44 4.11
CA ALA A 120 3.81 6.52 3.10
C ALA A 120 3.14 5.15 3.26
N HIS A 121 2.86 4.51 2.13
CA HIS A 121 2.39 3.14 2.05
C HIS A 121 3.46 2.14 2.52
N ASN A 122 3.06 0.88 2.73
CA ASN A 122 3.94 -0.24 3.07
C ASN A 122 5.15 -0.33 2.13
N ASN A 123 4.94 -0.14 0.83
CA ASN A 123 5.98 -0.19 -0.20
C ASN A 123 6.81 1.11 -0.36
N HIS A 124 6.66 2.10 0.53
CA HIS A 124 7.27 3.43 0.49
C HIS A 124 6.70 4.44 -0.51
N GLU A 125 5.64 4.12 -1.26
CA GLU A 125 4.95 5.11 -2.07
C GLU A 125 4.25 6.16 -1.21
N SER A 126 4.09 7.38 -1.71
CA SER A 126 3.43 8.45 -0.98
C SER A 126 1.91 8.27 -1.00
N TYR A 127 1.25 8.50 0.13
CA TYR A 127 -0.21 8.66 0.18
C TYR A 127 -0.69 10.01 -0.39
N GLY A 128 0.22 10.92 -0.75
CA GLY A 128 -0.10 12.31 -1.11
C GLY A 128 -0.55 13.18 0.07
N VAL A 129 -0.44 12.67 1.30
CA VAL A 129 -0.82 13.34 2.54
C VAL A 129 0.44 13.73 3.29
N ALA A 130 0.69 15.04 3.41
CA ALA A 130 1.88 15.56 4.06
C ALA A 130 1.61 16.93 4.73
N GLU A 131 2.42 17.25 5.73
CA GLU A 131 2.54 18.59 6.29
C GLU A 131 3.99 19.09 6.20
N SER A 132 4.15 20.41 6.09
CA SER A 132 5.46 21.05 6.07
C SER A 132 5.45 22.32 6.90
N PHE A 133 6.54 22.55 7.63
CA PHE A 133 6.71 23.71 8.49
C PHE A 133 8.19 24.06 8.64
N SER A 134 8.47 25.32 8.98
CA SER A 134 9.83 25.78 9.24
C SER A 134 10.11 25.82 10.74
N ILE A 135 11.35 25.51 11.11
CA ILE A 135 11.88 25.68 12.47
C ILE A 135 13.16 26.53 12.41
N GLU A 136 13.52 27.14 13.53
CA GLU A 136 14.79 27.85 13.69
C GLU A 136 15.47 27.37 14.96
N VAL A 137 16.58 26.66 14.78
CA VAL A 137 17.42 26.16 15.88
C VAL A 137 18.44 27.23 16.23
N LYS A 138 18.47 27.63 17.50
CA LYS A 138 19.39 28.65 17.99
C LYS A 138 20.80 28.06 18.12
N PRO A 139 21.85 28.86 17.87
CA PRO A 139 23.23 28.48 18.13
C PRO A 139 23.54 28.32 19.63
#